data_AF-A0A8T4WTF4-F1
#
_entry.id   AF-A0A8T4WTF4-F1
#
_cell.length_a   1.000
_cell.length_b   1.000
_cell.length_c   1.000
_cell.angle_alpha   90.00
_cell.angle_beta   90.00
_cell.angle_gamma   90.00
#
_symmetry.space_group_name_H-M   'P 1'
#
loop_
_entity.id
_entity.type
_entity.pdbx_description
1 polymer ?
#
loop_
_entity_poly.entity_id
_entity_poly.type
_entity_poly.pdbx_seq_one_letter_code
_entity_poly.pdbx_strand_id
1 'polypeptide(L)'
;EELRPPDKWILSRLNNLVKESTELMNDFQFNHVLREIRTFVWHEFCDMYIEEVKHRLYGDDSSAGAARKTLYQVLWTVTRLLAPFIPHFTEELYHTHFASEHSQKSIHQFDWPTPEETLIDEKAEELGLMMNEIVSAIRQYKSDQDLPLSEDISLLEVYAEKEKDLDHLKEISKDISGTLNIEEINLKKEELKENLQIINLPELGVKLGIKE
;
A
#
# COMPACT_ATOMS: atom_id res chain seq x y z
N GLU A 1 7.31 -12.93 12.12
CA GLU A 1 6.99 -11.51 12.32
C GLU A 1 5.57 -11.28 11.84
N GLU A 2 4.83 -10.38 12.48
CA GLU A 2 3.40 -10.17 12.22
C GLU A 2 3.19 -9.12 11.13
N LEU A 3 2.40 -9.47 10.10
CA LEU A 3 2.03 -8.57 9.01
C LEU A 3 0.99 -7.55 9.50
N ARG A 4 1.21 -6.27 9.20
CA ARG A 4 0.23 -5.19 9.44
C ARG A 4 -0.76 -5.07 8.27
N PRO A 5 -1.88 -4.33 8.43
CA PRO A 5 -2.85 -4.15 7.37
C PRO A 5 -2.25 -3.68 6.02
N PRO A 6 -1.32 -2.71 5.96
CA PRO A 6 -0.67 -2.34 4.70
C PRO A 6 0.09 -3.49 4.02
N ASP A 7 0.76 -4.34 4.82
CA ASP A 7 1.52 -5.49 4.30
C ASP A 7 0.57 -6.53 3.70
N LYS A 8 -0.54 -6.82 4.38
CA LYS A 8 -1.56 -7.76 3.89
C LYS A 8 -2.24 -7.23 2.63
N TRP A 9 -2.54 -5.93 2.62
CA TRP A 9 -3.15 -5.26 1.48
C TRP A 9 -2.29 -5.41 0.23
N ILE A 10 -1.02 -4.98 0.27
CA ILE A 10 -0.16 -5.03 -0.92
C ILE A 10 0.12 -6.47 -1.38
N LEU A 11 0.16 -7.44 -0.46
CA LEU A 11 0.30 -8.85 -0.80
C LEU A 11 -0.96 -9.39 -1.47
N SER A 12 -2.17 -9.01 -1.01
CA SER A 12 -3.42 -9.36 -1.68
C SER A 12 -3.45 -8.80 -3.11
N ARG A 13 -3.12 -7.51 -3.25
CA ARG A 13 -3.04 -6.83 -4.55
C ARG A 13 -2.02 -7.46 -5.49
N LEU A 14 -0.84 -7.84 -4.97
CA LEU A 14 0.19 -8.53 -5.74
C LEU A 14 -0.30 -9.89 -6.28
N ASN A 15 -0.98 -10.67 -5.44
CA ASN A 15 -1.49 -11.98 -5.86
C ASN A 15 -2.62 -11.86 -6.88
N ASN A 16 -3.50 -10.86 -6.72
CA ASN A 16 -4.51 -10.52 -7.73
C ASN A 16 -3.86 -10.06 -9.05
N LEU A 17 -2.81 -9.25 -9.01
CA LEU A 17 -2.03 -8.87 -10.20
C LEU A 17 -1.43 -10.09 -10.90
N VAL A 18 -0.85 -11.03 -10.15
CA VAL A 18 -0.29 -12.26 -10.74
C VAL A 18 -1.37 -13.06 -11.44
N LYS A 19 -2.54 -13.22 -10.81
CA LYS A 19 -3.69 -13.92 -11.39
C LYS A 19 -4.16 -13.27 -12.68
N GLU A 20 -4.45 -11.97 -12.65
CA GLU A 20 -4.90 -11.20 -13.81
C GLU A 20 -3.86 -11.21 -14.93
N SER A 21 -2.59 -10.98 -14.60
CA SER A 21 -1.49 -11.04 -15.57
C SER A 21 -1.37 -12.41 -16.23
N THR A 22 -1.59 -13.49 -15.48
CA THR A 22 -1.56 -14.85 -16.02
C THR A 22 -2.70 -15.09 -17.01
N GLU A 23 -3.92 -14.66 -16.68
CA GLU A 23 -5.09 -14.74 -17.56
C GLU A 23 -4.86 -13.94 -18.86
N LEU A 24 -4.41 -12.69 -18.74
CA LEU A 24 -4.09 -11.83 -19.88
C LEU A 24 -2.96 -12.39 -20.75
N MET A 25 -1.93 -12.99 -20.14
CA MET A 25 -0.84 -13.66 -20.88
C MET A 25 -1.36 -14.86 -21.69
N ASN A 26 -2.26 -15.68 -21.11
CA ASN A 26 -2.87 -16.82 -21.80
C ASN A 26 -3.73 -16.38 -22.99
N ASP A 27 -4.33 -15.19 -22.89
CA ASP A 27 -5.14 -14.58 -23.95
C ASP A 27 -4.32 -13.71 -24.93
N PHE A 28 -2.97 -13.74 -24.83
CA PHE A 28 -2.05 -12.97 -25.66
C PHE A 28 -2.23 -11.44 -25.57
N GLN A 29 -2.79 -10.95 -24.46
CA GLN A 29 -3.06 -9.53 -24.19
C GLN A 29 -1.87 -8.82 -23.51
N PHE A 30 -0.69 -8.91 -24.12
CA PHE A 30 0.58 -8.41 -23.57
C PHE A 30 0.58 -6.92 -23.18
N ASN A 31 -0.11 -6.08 -23.95
CA ASN A 31 -0.25 -4.65 -23.67
C ASN A 31 -1.05 -4.40 -22.39
N HIS A 32 -2.04 -5.24 -22.09
CA HIS A 32 -2.84 -5.14 -20.87
C HIS A 32 -2.01 -5.57 -19.66
N VAL A 33 -1.26 -6.68 -19.76
CA VAL A 33 -0.34 -7.13 -18.70
C VAL A 33 0.61 -6.01 -18.26
N LEU A 34 1.28 -5.37 -19.22
CA LEU A 34 2.20 -4.26 -18.92
C LEU A 34 1.50 -3.06 -18.29
N ARG A 35 0.25 -2.78 -18.69
CA ARG A 35 -0.54 -1.70 -18.09
C ARG A 35 -0.86 -2.01 -16.64
N GLU A 36 -1.34 -3.22 -16.34
CA GLU A 36 -1.70 -3.59 -14.96
C GLU A 36 -0.48 -3.65 -14.05
N ILE A 37 0.64 -4.23 -14.52
CA ILE A 37 1.91 -4.21 -13.76
C ILE A 37 2.34 -2.76 -13.50
N ARG A 38 2.28 -1.88 -14.51
CA ARG A 38 2.65 -0.47 -14.35
C ARG A 38 1.75 0.24 -13.34
N THR A 39 0.44 0.04 -13.42
CA THR A 39 -0.53 0.62 -12.48
C THR A 39 -0.21 0.19 -11.05
N PHE A 40 -0.03 -1.11 -10.82
CA PHE A 40 0.32 -1.65 -9.52
C PHE A 40 1.64 -1.08 -8.99
N VAL A 41 2.72 -1.16 -9.79
CA VAL A 41 4.05 -0.70 -9.34
C VAL A 41 4.05 0.78 -9.01
N TRP A 42 3.44 1.61 -9.85
CA TRP A 42 3.48 3.05 -9.65
C TRP A 42 2.53 3.49 -8.53
N HIS A 43 1.26 3.12 -8.64
CA HIS A 43 0.20 3.72 -7.84
C HIS A 43 -0.16 2.95 -6.59
N GLU A 44 0.10 1.63 -6.53
CA GLU A 44 -0.20 0.84 -5.33
C GLU A 44 1.08 0.58 -4.51
N PHE A 45 2.17 0.23 -5.19
CA PHE A 45 3.42 -0.09 -4.51
C PHE A 45 4.24 1.15 -4.15
N CYS A 46 4.60 1.99 -5.13
CA CYS A 46 5.49 3.14 -4.91
C CYS A 46 4.79 4.31 -4.20
N ASP A 47 3.67 4.81 -4.75
CA ASP A 47 2.98 5.99 -4.22
C ASP A 47 2.35 5.75 -2.82
N MET A 48 1.96 4.50 -2.56
CA MET A 48 1.26 4.10 -1.33
C MET A 48 2.13 3.21 -0.46
N TYR A 49 2.24 1.90 -0.73
CA TYR A 49 2.82 0.95 0.21
C TYR A 49 4.23 1.33 0.70
N ILE A 50 5.14 1.73 -0.20
CA ILE A 50 6.50 2.17 0.18
C ILE A 50 6.43 3.33 1.16
N GLU A 51 5.60 4.34 0.88
CA GLU A 51 5.43 5.50 1.77
C GLU A 51 4.86 5.08 3.14
N GLU A 52 3.87 4.20 3.13
CA GLU A 52 3.18 3.73 4.35
C GLU A 52 4.12 3.00 5.31
N VAL A 53 5.10 2.27 4.79
CA VAL A 53 6.05 1.51 5.63
C VAL A 53 7.31 2.28 6.01
N LYS A 54 7.57 3.49 5.47
CA LYS A 54 8.79 4.27 5.79
C LYS A 54 8.97 4.48 7.29
N HIS A 55 7.90 4.85 7.99
CA HIS A 55 7.94 5.09 9.43
C HIS A 55 8.37 3.84 10.22
N ARG A 56 8.00 2.64 9.74
CA ARG A 56 8.42 1.35 10.31
C ARG A 56 9.87 1.02 9.98
N LEU A 57 10.31 1.33 8.76
CA LEU A 57 11.66 1.00 8.28
C LEU A 57 12.75 1.88 8.87
N TYR A 58 12.47 3.17 9.05
CA TYR A 58 13.43 4.14 9.58
C TYR A 58 13.31 4.36 11.09
N GLY A 59 12.21 3.93 11.71
CA GLY A 59 11.99 3.97 13.15
C GLY A 59 12.43 2.70 13.87
N ASP A 60 12.27 2.71 15.20
CA ASP A 60 12.45 1.53 16.06
C ASP A 60 11.11 0.77 16.20
N ASP A 61 10.63 0.20 15.10
CA ASP A 61 9.38 -0.56 15.07
C ASP A 61 9.64 -2.07 14.93
N SER A 62 9.07 -2.86 15.84
CA SER A 62 9.23 -4.33 15.87
C SER A 62 8.69 -5.03 14.63
N SER A 63 7.83 -4.38 13.86
CA SER A 63 7.26 -4.91 12.61
C SER A 63 8.07 -4.53 11.36
N ALA A 64 9.22 -3.84 11.51
CA ALA A 64 10.06 -3.43 10.38
C ALA A 64 10.57 -4.62 9.54
N GLY A 65 10.81 -5.78 10.16
CA GLY A 65 11.19 -7.00 9.46
C GLY A 65 10.08 -7.52 8.52
N ALA A 66 8.82 -7.46 8.98
CA ALA A 66 7.66 -7.87 8.18
C ALA A 66 7.50 -6.97 6.94
N ALA A 67 7.70 -5.66 7.10
CA ALA A 67 7.71 -4.72 5.97
C ALA A 67 8.85 -5.02 4.98
N ARG A 68 10.07 -5.26 5.46
CA ARG A 68 11.21 -5.64 4.60
C ARG A 68 10.95 -6.92 3.81
N LYS A 69 10.37 -7.94 4.46
CA LYS A 69 10.02 -9.20 3.80
C LYS A 69 8.95 -8.99 2.73
N THR A 70 7.96 -8.16 3.02
CA THR A 70 6.88 -7.83 2.06
C THR A 70 7.41 -7.06 0.86
N LEU A 71 8.25 -6.03 1.09
CA LEU A 71 8.95 -5.30 0.02
C LEU A 71 9.76 -6.24 -0.88
N TYR A 72 10.52 -7.16 -0.28
CA TYR A 72 11.28 -8.15 -1.01
C TYR A 72 10.35 -9.04 -1.87
N GLN A 73 9.26 -9.56 -1.29
CA GLN A 73 8.32 -10.43 -1.99
C GLN A 73 7.64 -9.71 -3.18
N VAL A 74 7.23 -8.46 -3.00
CA VAL A 74 6.65 -7.63 -4.07
C VAL A 74 7.68 -7.39 -5.17
N LEU A 75 8.88 -6.90 -4.83
CA LEU A 75 9.92 -6.61 -5.82
C LEU A 75 10.34 -7.87 -6.58
N TRP A 76 10.49 -9.00 -5.88
CA TRP A 76 10.83 -10.28 -6.48
C TRP A 76 9.79 -10.74 -7.50
N THR A 77 8.52 -10.69 -7.12
CA THR A 77 7.41 -11.14 -7.97
C THR A 77 7.23 -10.23 -9.17
N VAL A 78 7.28 -8.91 -8.99
CA VAL A 78 7.22 -7.93 -10.08
C VAL A 78 8.39 -8.11 -11.05
N THR A 79 9.61 -8.38 -10.55
CA THR A 79 10.78 -8.64 -11.41
C THR A 79 10.54 -9.86 -12.31
N ARG A 80 9.93 -10.93 -11.78
CA ARG A 80 9.57 -12.12 -12.57
C ARG A 80 8.45 -11.84 -13.57
N LEU A 81 7.41 -11.10 -13.19
CA LEU A 81 6.32 -10.70 -14.10
C LEU A 81 6.84 -9.87 -15.28
N LEU A 82 7.83 -9.00 -15.03
CA LEU A 82 8.42 -8.13 -16.04
C LEU A 82 9.45 -8.82 -16.93
N ALA A 83 9.98 -9.98 -16.53
CA ALA A 83 11.09 -10.65 -17.20
C ALA A 83 10.85 -10.92 -18.70
N PRO A 84 9.65 -11.34 -19.16
CA PRO A 84 9.38 -11.50 -20.59
C PRO A 84 9.37 -10.21 -21.40
N PHE A 85 9.22 -9.05 -20.75
CA PHE A 85 9.05 -7.75 -21.41
C PHE A 85 10.31 -6.89 -21.41
N ILE A 86 11.06 -6.90 -20.30
CA ILE A 86 12.25 -6.08 -20.10
C ILE A 86 13.45 -6.90 -19.60
N PRO A 87 13.87 -7.93 -20.37
CA PRO A 87 14.75 -9.01 -19.90
C PRO A 87 16.07 -8.53 -19.30
N HIS A 88 16.75 -7.58 -19.96
CA HIS A 88 18.05 -7.07 -19.49
C HIS A 88 17.95 -6.35 -18.14
N PHE A 89 16.89 -5.56 -17.94
CA PHE A 89 16.69 -4.82 -16.69
C PHE A 89 16.36 -5.78 -15.55
N THR A 90 15.48 -6.75 -15.79
CA THR A 90 15.14 -7.76 -14.79
C THR A 90 16.31 -8.69 -14.46
N GLU A 91 17.20 -8.96 -15.42
CA GLU A 91 18.43 -9.72 -15.17
C GLU A 91 19.40 -8.94 -14.27
N GLU A 92 19.55 -7.64 -14.50
CA GLU A 92 20.36 -6.77 -13.64
C GLU A 92 19.78 -6.67 -12.21
N LEU A 93 18.46 -6.50 -12.09
CA LEU A 93 17.78 -6.51 -10.79
C LEU A 93 17.96 -7.87 -10.07
N TYR A 94 17.83 -8.97 -10.81
CA TYR A 94 18.06 -10.32 -10.30
C TYR A 94 19.45 -10.46 -9.69
N HIS A 95 20.49 -10.11 -10.46
CA HIS A 95 21.86 -10.23 -9.98
C HIS A 95 22.19 -9.29 -8.82
N THR A 96 21.60 -8.09 -8.82
CA THR A 96 21.86 -7.10 -7.77
C THR A 96 21.20 -7.47 -6.44
N HIS A 97 19.98 -8.01 -6.46
CA HIS A 97 19.15 -8.13 -5.26
C HIS A 97 18.76 -9.54 -4.84
N PHE A 98 18.78 -10.52 -5.76
CA PHE A 98 18.13 -11.82 -5.54
C PHE A 98 19.07 -13.02 -5.76
N ALA A 99 20.08 -12.90 -6.62
CA ALA A 99 20.92 -14.02 -7.02
C ALA A 99 21.70 -14.69 -5.88
N SER A 100 22.00 -13.98 -4.78
CA SER A 100 22.67 -14.58 -3.62
C SER A 100 21.81 -15.60 -2.87
N GLU A 101 20.50 -15.56 -3.06
CA GLU A 101 19.52 -16.41 -2.36
C GLU A 101 19.02 -17.57 -3.24
N HIS A 102 19.45 -17.62 -4.51
CA HIS A 102 18.97 -18.57 -5.49
C HIS A 102 20.11 -19.27 -6.24
N SER A 103 19.83 -20.50 -6.69
CA SER A 103 20.81 -21.33 -7.42
C SER A 103 20.86 -21.05 -8.92
N GLN A 104 19.79 -20.46 -9.46
CA GLN A 104 19.59 -20.16 -10.87
C GLN A 104 20.57 -19.08 -11.31
N LYS A 105 21.06 -19.18 -12.55
CA LYS A 105 22.02 -18.21 -13.09
C LYS A 105 21.38 -16.99 -13.72
N SER A 106 20.08 -17.04 -13.98
CA SER A 106 19.33 -16.02 -14.71
C SER A 106 17.88 -16.00 -14.23
N ILE A 107 17.25 -14.83 -14.26
CA ILE A 107 15.83 -14.67 -13.95
C ILE A 107 14.95 -15.51 -14.89
N HIS A 108 15.43 -15.77 -16.11
CA HIS A 108 14.72 -16.54 -17.13
C HIS A 108 14.76 -18.06 -16.91
N GLN A 109 15.41 -18.54 -15.83
CA GLN A 109 15.39 -19.94 -15.41
C GLN A 109 14.32 -20.22 -14.35
N PHE A 110 13.57 -19.20 -13.93
CA PHE A 110 12.45 -19.36 -13.02
C PHE A 110 11.16 -19.52 -13.81
N ASP A 111 10.21 -20.25 -13.21
CA ASP A 111 8.86 -20.34 -13.74
C ASP A 111 8.17 -18.96 -13.72
N TRP A 112 7.03 -18.86 -14.40
CA TRP A 112 6.10 -17.75 -14.17
C TRP A 112 5.61 -17.77 -12.71
N PRO A 113 5.41 -16.61 -12.04
CA PRO A 113 4.89 -16.61 -10.67
C PRO A 113 3.47 -17.19 -10.60
N THR A 114 3.18 -17.89 -9.50
CA THR A 114 1.86 -18.45 -9.20
C THR A 114 1.26 -17.69 -8.02
N PRO A 115 -0.02 -17.31 -8.06
CA PRO A 115 -0.64 -16.62 -6.94
C PRO A 115 -0.73 -17.55 -5.72
N GLU A 116 -0.42 -17.00 -4.55
CA GLU A 116 -0.66 -17.62 -3.25
C GLU A 116 -2.06 -17.19 -2.78
N GLU A 117 -3.08 -17.99 -3.12
CA GLU A 117 -4.50 -17.68 -2.84
C GLU A 117 -4.78 -17.39 -1.36
N THR A 118 -3.98 -17.93 -0.43
CA THR A 118 -4.11 -17.67 1.01
C THR A 118 -3.70 -16.26 1.42
N LEU A 119 -3.03 -15.52 0.54
CA LEU A 119 -2.67 -14.12 0.74
C LEU A 119 -3.64 -13.14 0.06
N ILE A 120 -4.65 -13.64 -0.65
CA ILE A 120 -5.75 -12.82 -1.15
C ILE A 120 -6.74 -12.63 0.01
N ASP A 121 -6.90 -11.39 0.45
CA ASP A 121 -7.66 -11.02 1.64
C ASP A 121 -8.53 -9.80 1.36
N GLU A 122 -9.82 -10.03 1.12
CA GLU A 122 -10.80 -8.97 0.83
C GLU A 122 -10.87 -7.93 1.95
N LYS A 123 -10.72 -8.34 3.22
CA LYS A 123 -10.71 -7.40 4.34
C LYS A 123 -9.46 -6.51 4.27
N ALA A 124 -8.31 -7.08 3.97
CA ALA A 124 -7.09 -6.29 3.80
C ALA A 124 -7.22 -5.29 2.64
N GLU A 125 -7.92 -5.66 1.55
CA GLU A 125 -8.22 -4.74 0.46
C GLU A 125 -9.17 -3.60 0.86
N GLU A 126 -10.22 -3.89 1.64
CA GLU A 126 -11.08 -2.84 2.21
C GLU A 126 -10.30 -1.89 3.13
N LEU A 127 -9.44 -2.43 4.01
CA LEU A 127 -8.60 -1.63 4.92
C LEU A 127 -7.59 -0.76 4.16
N GLY A 128 -6.92 -1.33 3.16
CA GLY A 128 -5.96 -0.61 2.31
C GLY A 128 -6.63 0.50 1.51
N LEU A 129 -7.79 0.25 0.91
CA LEU A 129 -8.56 1.29 0.20
C LEU A 129 -8.92 2.45 1.12
N MET A 130 -9.45 2.15 2.31
CA MET A 130 -9.80 3.16 3.31
C MET A 130 -8.57 3.99 3.74
N MET A 131 -7.44 3.33 4.00
CA MET A 131 -6.18 4.00 4.34
C MET A 131 -5.70 4.90 3.21
N ASN A 132 -5.70 4.38 1.98
CA ASN A 132 -5.25 5.08 0.78
C ASN A 132 -6.03 6.37 0.53
N GLU A 133 -7.35 6.33 0.70
CA GLU A 133 -8.20 7.51 0.53
C GLU A 133 -7.93 8.57 1.61
N ILE A 134 -7.77 8.17 2.87
CA ILE A 134 -7.46 9.09 3.98
C ILE A 134 -6.09 9.74 3.77
N VAL A 135 -5.07 8.94 3.44
CA VAL A 135 -3.72 9.43 3.15
C VAL A 135 -3.74 10.41 1.97
N SER A 136 -4.44 10.06 0.89
CA SER A 136 -4.56 10.92 -0.29
C SER A 136 -5.25 12.24 0.03
N ALA A 137 -6.34 12.18 0.81
CA ALA A 137 -7.11 13.35 1.21
C ALA A 137 -6.27 14.33 2.06
N ILE A 138 -5.47 13.80 2.99
CA ILE A 138 -4.63 14.63 3.86
C ILE A 138 -3.43 15.19 3.09
N ARG A 139 -2.83 14.43 2.16
CA ARG A 139 -1.79 14.94 1.26
C ARG A 139 -2.32 16.08 0.39
N GLN A 140 -3.53 15.93 -0.16
CA GLN A 140 -4.20 16.98 -0.93
C GLN A 140 -4.44 18.23 -0.06
N TYR A 141 -4.94 18.05 1.17
CA TYR A 141 -5.09 19.14 2.13
C TYR A 141 -3.78 19.90 2.37
N LYS A 142 -2.69 19.19 2.68
CA LYS A 142 -1.39 19.82 2.88
C LYS A 142 -0.96 20.61 1.64
N SER A 143 -1.14 20.03 0.45
CA SER A 143 -0.85 20.73 -0.81
C SER A 143 -1.71 21.97 -1.02
N ASP A 144 -3.00 21.92 -0.71
CA ASP A 144 -3.94 23.04 -0.87
C ASP A 144 -3.65 24.19 0.09
N GLN A 145 -3.01 23.89 1.23
CA GLN A 145 -2.54 24.86 2.21
C GLN A 145 -1.07 25.29 2.02
N ASP A 146 -0.44 24.89 0.91
CA ASP A 146 1.00 25.12 0.64
C ASP A 146 1.93 24.58 1.77
N LEU A 147 1.48 23.54 2.49
CA LEU A 147 2.24 22.89 3.56
C LEU A 147 3.15 21.79 3.00
N PRO A 148 4.36 21.61 3.55
CA PRO A 148 5.19 20.44 3.28
C PRO A 148 4.45 19.14 3.63
N LEU A 149 4.60 18.08 2.84
CA LEU A 149 4.00 16.77 3.18
C LEU A 149 4.49 16.20 4.50
N SER A 150 5.70 16.60 4.93
CA SER A 150 6.31 16.24 6.20
C SER A 150 5.82 17.06 7.39
N GLU A 151 5.03 18.12 7.17
CA GLU A 151 4.51 18.96 8.25
C GLU A 151 3.66 18.12 9.22
N ASP A 152 3.86 18.31 10.52
CA ASP A 152 3.13 17.55 11.53
C ASP A 152 1.67 18.05 11.62
N ILE A 153 0.74 17.12 11.89
CA ILE A 153 -0.66 17.45 12.19
C ILE A 153 -0.93 17.10 13.64
N SER A 154 -1.23 18.10 14.47
CA SER A 154 -1.42 17.87 15.91
C SER A 154 -2.65 17.02 16.23
N LEU A 155 -3.76 17.18 15.49
CA LEU A 155 -4.95 16.35 15.69
C LEU A 155 -5.71 16.10 14.39
N LEU A 156 -5.94 14.82 14.12
CA LEU A 156 -6.90 14.34 13.12
C LEU A 156 -8.11 13.70 13.82
N GLU A 157 -9.29 14.28 13.61
CA GLU A 157 -10.55 13.67 14.02
C GLU A 157 -11.17 12.91 12.84
N VAL A 158 -11.40 11.61 12.98
CA VAL A 158 -12.01 10.79 11.93
C VAL A 158 -13.39 10.34 12.38
N TYR A 159 -14.37 10.62 11.53
CA TYR A 159 -15.78 10.38 11.80
C TYR A 159 -16.28 9.29 10.87
N ALA A 160 -16.87 8.23 11.43
CA ALA A 160 -17.47 7.15 10.65
C ALA A 160 -18.86 6.82 11.19
N GLU A 161 -19.82 6.67 10.26
CA GLU A 161 -21.23 6.41 10.62
C GLU A 161 -21.46 4.96 11.07
N LYS A 162 -20.75 4.00 10.47
CA LYS A 162 -20.91 2.56 10.73
C LYS A 162 -19.87 2.08 11.73
N GLU A 163 -20.28 1.16 12.61
CA GLU A 163 -19.36 0.55 13.59
C GLU A 163 -18.23 -0.24 12.89
N LYS A 164 -18.54 -0.93 11.78
CA LYS A 164 -17.54 -1.66 10.99
C LYS A 164 -16.40 -0.73 10.54
N ASP A 165 -16.73 0.46 10.06
CA ASP A 165 -15.75 1.42 9.55
C ASP A 165 -14.91 2.01 10.70
N LEU A 166 -15.51 2.22 11.88
CA LEU A 166 -14.76 2.58 13.09
C LEU A 166 -13.78 1.50 13.51
N ASP A 167 -14.18 0.22 13.46
CA ASP A 167 -13.28 -0.89 13.78
C ASP A 167 -12.14 -1.00 12.78
N HIS A 168 -12.44 -0.82 11.48
CA HIS A 168 -11.43 -0.75 10.43
C HIS A 168 -10.44 0.40 10.65
N LEU A 169 -10.94 1.60 10.95
CA LEU A 169 -10.12 2.77 11.28
C LEU A 169 -9.21 2.53 12.49
N LYS A 170 -9.68 1.80 13.52
CA LYS A 170 -8.84 1.42 14.67
C LYS A 170 -7.66 0.57 14.20
N GLU A 171 -7.89 -0.39 13.31
CA GLU A 171 -6.85 -1.30 12.80
C GLU A 171 -5.76 -0.57 12.01
N ILE A 172 -6.10 0.46 11.23
CA ILE A 172 -5.16 1.22 10.39
C ILE A 172 -4.66 2.53 11.00
N SER A 173 -5.22 2.95 12.14
CA SER A 173 -4.92 4.25 12.77
C SER A 173 -3.43 4.50 12.99
N LYS A 174 -2.70 3.50 13.48
CA LYS A 174 -1.26 3.60 13.74
C LYS A 174 -0.48 3.82 12.45
N ASP A 175 -0.83 3.10 11.39
CA ASP A 175 -0.14 3.22 10.11
C ASP A 175 -0.48 4.55 9.42
N ILE A 176 -1.71 5.06 9.55
CA ILE A 176 -2.10 6.42 9.10
C ILE A 176 -1.27 7.49 9.83
N SER A 177 -1.21 7.42 11.15
CA SER A 177 -0.45 8.38 11.97
C SER A 177 1.03 8.40 11.59
N GLY A 178 1.65 7.23 11.46
CA GLY A 178 3.05 7.10 11.05
C GLY A 178 3.32 7.59 9.62
N THR A 179 2.37 7.43 8.71
CA THR A 179 2.52 7.84 7.30
C THR A 179 2.42 9.35 7.11
N LEU A 180 1.59 10.02 7.92
CA LEU A 180 1.23 11.43 7.72
C LEU A 180 1.79 12.38 8.78
N ASN A 181 2.59 11.86 9.72
CA ASN A 181 3.09 12.57 10.90
C ASN A 181 1.96 13.21 11.73
N ILE A 182 0.98 12.39 12.10
CA ILE A 182 -0.14 12.86 12.94
C ILE A 182 0.15 12.51 14.40
N GLU A 183 0.12 13.50 15.29
CA GLU A 183 0.39 13.32 16.72
C GLU A 183 -0.75 12.59 17.44
N GLU A 184 -2.00 12.97 17.16
CA GLU A 184 -3.19 12.37 17.77
C GLU A 184 -4.29 12.08 16.72
N ILE A 185 -4.85 10.86 16.76
CA ILE A 185 -6.02 10.48 15.96
C ILE A 185 -7.19 10.17 16.88
N ASN A 186 -8.29 10.90 16.74
CA ASN A 186 -9.52 10.69 17.49
C ASN A 186 -10.63 10.14 16.60
N LEU A 187 -11.03 8.89 16.85
CA LEU A 187 -12.11 8.21 16.13
C LEU A 187 -13.45 8.49 16.82
N LYS A 188 -14.43 9.00 16.07
CA LYS A 188 -15.75 9.41 16.61
C LYS A 188 -16.90 8.92 15.75
N LYS A 189 -18.06 8.75 16.39
CA LYS A 189 -19.32 8.31 15.76
C LYS A 189 -20.35 9.44 15.58
N GLU A 190 -20.19 10.56 16.27
CA GLU A 190 -21.12 11.70 16.28
C GLU A 190 -20.56 12.91 15.52
N GLU A 191 -21.41 13.85 15.08
CA GLU A 191 -21.04 14.97 14.20
C GLU A 191 -19.95 15.94 14.73
N LEU A 192 -19.26 16.54 13.74
CA LEU A 192 -18.15 17.48 13.87
C LEU A 192 -18.42 18.68 14.79
N LYS A 193 -17.41 19.06 15.59
CA LYS A 193 -17.39 20.34 16.32
C LYS A 193 -17.06 21.49 15.36
N GLU A 194 -17.70 22.66 15.54
CA GLU A 194 -17.68 23.84 14.65
C GLU A 194 -16.31 24.51 14.39
N ASN A 195 -15.18 23.96 14.86
CA ASN A 195 -13.87 24.62 14.86
C ASN A 195 -12.75 23.84 14.13
N LEU A 196 -13.09 22.95 13.19
CA LEU A 196 -12.12 22.14 12.43
C LEU A 196 -12.22 22.37 10.92
N GLN A 197 -11.11 22.22 10.20
CA GLN A 197 -11.16 22.12 8.74
C GLN A 197 -11.69 20.73 8.35
N ILE A 198 -12.73 20.69 7.50
CA ILE A 198 -13.48 19.46 7.21
C ILE A 198 -13.19 18.96 5.79
N ILE A 199 -12.79 17.69 5.69
CA ILE A 199 -12.69 16.95 4.42
C ILE A 199 -13.75 15.84 4.43
N ASN A 200 -14.57 15.77 3.38
CA ASN A 200 -15.60 14.74 3.25
C ASN A 200 -15.13 13.63 2.30
N LEU A 201 -15.22 12.37 2.74
CA LEU A 201 -14.97 11.17 1.96
C LEU A 201 -16.28 10.39 1.80
N PRO A 202 -17.16 10.80 0.86
CA PRO A 202 -18.51 10.26 0.76
C PRO A 202 -18.54 8.79 0.36
N GLU A 203 -17.56 8.32 -0.41
CA GLU A 203 -17.47 6.91 -0.84
C GLU A 203 -17.22 5.97 0.35
N LEU A 204 -16.48 6.43 1.36
CA LEU A 204 -16.25 5.70 2.61
C LEU A 204 -17.29 5.99 3.70
N GLY A 205 -18.14 7.01 3.53
CA GLY A 205 -18.99 7.51 4.61
C GLY A 205 -18.17 8.08 5.78
N VAL A 206 -16.98 8.61 5.48
CA VAL A 206 -16.02 9.13 6.47
C VAL A 206 -15.87 10.65 6.33
N LYS A 207 -15.71 11.35 7.46
CA LYS A 207 -15.32 12.78 7.48
C LYS A 207 -14.05 12.95 8.29
N LEU A 208 -13.17 13.86 7.84
CA LEU A 208 -11.92 14.21 8.51
C LEU A 208 -12.02 15.64 9.04
N GLY A 209 -11.69 15.83 10.31
CA GLY A 209 -11.53 17.14 10.94
C GLY A 209 -10.06 17.36 11.29
N ILE A 210 -9.42 18.38 10.71
CA ILE A 210 -8.00 18.67 10.93
C ILE A 210 -7.84 19.88 11.86
N LYS A 211 -6.94 19.74 12.83
CA LYS A 211 -6.47 20.84 13.67
C LYS A 211 -4.94 20.92 13.61
N GLU A 212 -4.47 22.08 13.20
CA GLU A 212 -3.06 22.51 13.26
C GLU A 212 -2.63 22.81 14.71
#